data_AF-A0A962QAB5-F1
#
_entry.id   AF-A0A962QAB5-F1
#
_cell.length_a   1.000
_cell.length_b   1.000
_cell.length_c   1.000
_cell.angle_alpha   90.00
_cell.angle_beta   90.00
_cell.angle_gamma   90.00
#
_symmetry.space_group_name_H-M   'P 1'
#
loop_
_entity.id
_entity.type
_entity.pdbx_description
1 polymer ?
#
loop_
_entity_poly.entity_id
_entity_poly.type
_entity_poly.pdbx_seq_one_letter_code
_entity_poly.pdbx_strand_id
1 'polypeptide(L)'
;MLISHALLSSNSFLLVDAINRRFKTRLITEVSGINFLCPKLFIIILINSLVFLGFPGSIFFLSEVLFFSFFFDLFPLLTLFLIPFLYLLGPTFFFRT
;
A
#
# COMPACT_ATOMS: atom_id res chain seq x y z
N MET A 1 2.26 -13.91 -3.70
CA MET A 1 2.32 -12.44 -3.89
C MET A 1 1.62 -11.94 -5.16
N LEU A 2 1.66 -12.64 -6.30
CA LEU A 2 1.06 -12.14 -7.56
C LEU A 2 -0.46 -11.88 -7.49
N ILE A 3 -1.24 -12.81 -6.94
CA ILE A 3 -2.71 -12.66 -6.83
C ILE A 3 -3.07 -11.53 -5.85
N SER A 4 -2.43 -11.51 -4.68
CA SER A 4 -2.65 -10.47 -3.67
C SER A 4 -2.27 -9.08 -4.20
N HIS A 5 -1.16 -8.99 -4.93
CA HIS A 5 -0.75 -7.77 -5.62
C HIS A 5 -1.74 -7.34 -6.72
N ALA A 6 -2.20 -8.27 -7.56
CA ALA A 6 -3.16 -7.97 -8.63
C ALA A 6 -4.49 -7.41 -8.08
N LEU A 7 -5.00 -8.01 -7.01
CA LEU A 7 -6.22 -7.54 -6.34
C LEU A 7 -6.01 -6.14 -5.73
N LEU A 8 -4.90 -5.92 -5.00
CA LEU A 8 -4.63 -4.63 -4.36
C LEU A 8 -4.36 -3.51 -5.34
N SER A 9 -3.58 -3.76 -6.40
CA SER A 9 -3.29 -2.78 -7.43
C SER A 9 -4.56 -2.38 -8.18
N SER A 10 -5.40 -3.34 -8.58
CA SER A 10 -6.70 -3.07 -9.21
C SER A 10 -7.59 -2.19 -8.32
N ASN A 11 -7.70 -2.51 -7.03
CA ASN A 11 -8.48 -1.71 -6.09
C ASN A 11 -7.92 -0.29 -5.92
N SER A 12 -6.60 -0.15 -5.88
CA SER A 12 -5.93 1.15 -5.77
C SER A 12 -6.19 2.01 -7.02
N PHE A 13 -6.13 1.45 -8.22
CA PHE A 13 -6.47 2.16 -9.46
C PHE A 13 -7.94 2.58 -9.51
N LEU A 14 -8.85 1.72 -9.05
CA LEU A 14 -10.27 2.05 -8.94
C LEU A 14 -10.51 3.24 -8.01
N LEU A 15 -9.84 3.27 -6.85
CA LEU A 15 -9.96 4.36 -5.88
C LEU A 15 -9.43 5.69 -6.42
N VAL A 16 -8.28 5.65 -7.11
CA VAL A 16 -7.73 6.85 -7.76
C VAL A 16 -8.68 7.37 -8.85
N ASP A 17 -9.30 6.49 -9.65
CA ASP A 17 -10.29 6.93 -10.64
C ASP A 17 -11.56 7.49 -9.97
N ALA A 18 -12.00 6.91 -8.85
CA ALA A 18 -13.13 7.43 -8.07
C ALA A 18 -12.86 8.85 -7.52
N ILE A 19 -11.65 9.13 -7.07
CA ILE A 19 -11.21 10.49 -6.67
C ILE A 19 -11.24 11.41 -7.89
N ASN A 20 -10.61 11.00 -8.99
CA ASN A 20 -10.52 11.79 -10.22
C ASN A 20 -11.90 12.17 -10.78
N ARG A 21 -12.88 11.28 -10.75
CA ARG A 21 -14.24 11.58 -11.24
C ARG A 21 -14.95 12.64 -10.39
N ARG A 22 -14.70 12.67 -9.08
CA ARG A 22 -15.33 13.57 -8.11
C ARG A 22 -14.64 14.93 -8.02
N PHE A 23 -13.31 14.94 -7.96
CA PHE A 23 -12.52 16.16 -7.75
C PHE A 23 -11.90 16.72 -9.03
N LYS A 24 -12.02 15.99 -10.16
CA LYS A 24 -11.42 16.33 -11.47
C LYS A 24 -9.90 16.45 -11.49
N THR A 25 -9.26 16.11 -10.37
CA THR A 25 -7.81 16.15 -10.20
C THR A 25 -7.33 14.87 -9.52
N ARG A 26 -6.05 14.55 -9.74
CA ARG A 26 -5.36 13.40 -9.13
C ARG A 26 -4.21 13.83 -8.22
N LEU A 27 -3.98 15.13 -8.12
CA LEU A 27 -2.86 15.71 -7.39
C LEU A 27 -3.16 15.66 -5.88
N ILE A 28 -2.26 15.02 -5.14
CA ILE A 28 -2.38 14.85 -3.68
C ILE A 28 -2.38 16.20 -2.96
N THR A 29 -1.71 17.21 -3.53
CA THR A 29 -1.66 18.58 -3.01
C THR A 29 -2.97 19.34 -3.14
N GLU A 30 -3.81 19.00 -4.11
CA GLU A 30 -5.08 19.67 -4.38
C GLU A 30 -6.26 19.00 -3.67
N VAL A 31 -6.18 17.67 -3.49
CA VAL A 31 -7.23 16.89 -2.86
C VAL A 31 -6.96 16.75 -1.36
N SER A 32 -7.51 17.68 -0.57
CA SER A 32 -7.44 17.65 0.90
C SER A 32 -8.82 17.47 1.54
N GLY A 33 -8.86 17.00 2.79
CA GLY A 33 -10.11 16.92 3.56
C GLY A 33 -11.11 15.85 3.11
N ILE A 34 -10.67 14.78 2.41
CA ILE A 34 -11.55 13.68 1.95
C ILE A 34 -12.36 13.07 3.10
N ASN A 35 -11.81 13.02 4.32
CA ASN A 35 -12.50 12.53 5.51
C ASN A 35 -13.82 13.27 5.79
N PHE A 36 -13.83 14.60 5.62
CA PHE A 36 -15.02 15.43 5.86
C PHE A 36 -15.98 15.44 4.67
N LEU A 37 -15.44 15.47 3.44
CA LEU A 37 -16.25 15.59 2.23
C LEU A 37 -16.91 14.28 1.81
N CYS A 38 -16.19 13.17 1.94
CA CYS A 38 -16.60 11.84 1.47
C CYS A 38 -16.09 10.76 2.44
N PRO A 39 -16.66 10.64 3.66
CA PRO A 39 -16.16 9.74 4.70
C PRO A 39 -16.14 8.27 4.26
N LYS A 40 -17.12 7.84 3.47
CA LYS A 40 -17.15 6.47 2.92
C LYS A 40 -15.96 6.18 2.00
N LEU A 41 -15.60 7.14 1.14
CA LEU A 41 -14.44 6.99 0.24
C LEU A 41 -13.14 6.98 1.05
N PHE A 42 -13.04 7.86 2.04
CA PHE A 42 -11.91 7.90 2.96
C PHE A 42 -11.70 6.57 3.68
N ILE A 43 -12.75 5.98 4.26
CA ILE A 43 -12.65 4.68 4.97
C ILE A 43 -12.16 3.58 4.03
N ILE A 44 -12.66 3.51 2.80
CA ILE A 44 -12.23 2.49 1.83
C ILE A 44 -10.75 2.68 1.43
N ILE A 45 -10.33 3.93 1.20
CA ILE A 45 -8.92 4.25 0.92
C ILE A 45 -8.04 3.85 2.12
N LEU A 46 -8.47 4.18 3.34
CA LEU A 46 -7.74 3.85 4.56
C LEU A 46 -7.57 2.33 4.74
N ILE A 47 -8.65 1.56 4.54
CA ILE A 47 -8.59 0.09 4.60
C ILE A 47 -7.65 -0.46 3.52
N ASN A 48 -7.75 0.03 2.29
CA ASN A 48 -6.88 -0.41 1.21
C ASN A 48 -5.40 -0.10 1.49
N SER A 49 -5.10 1.06 2.09
CA SER A 49 -3.75 1.42 2.54
C SER A 49 -3.24 0.53 3.68
N LEU A 50 -4.08 0.18 4.65
CA LEU A 50 -3.72 -0.77 5.73
C LEU A 50 -3.40 -2.16 5.19
N VAL A 51 -4.21 -2.64 4.23
CA VAL A 51 -3.96 -3.93 3.59
C VAL A 51 -2.68 -3.89 2.76
N PHE A 52 -2.41 -2.78 2.05
CA PHE A 52 -1.18 -2.60 1.29
C PHE A 52 0.07 -2.54 2.18
N LEU A 53 -0.03 -1.97 3.38
CA LEU A 53 1.05 -1.95 4.37
C LEU A 53 1.36 -3.31 5.01
N GLY A 54 0.56 -4.35 4.71
CA GLY A 54 0.73 -5.65 5.35
C GLY A 54 0.23 -5.68 6.79
N PHE A 55 -0.88 -4.99 7.10
CA PHE A 55 -1.46 -5.06 8.44
C PHE A 55 -1.80 -6.53 8.83
N PRO A 56 -1.53 -6.97 10.07
CA PRO A 56 -1.78 -8.35 10.50
C PRO A 56 -3.26 -8.71 10.33
N GLY A 57 -3.52 -9.88 9.73
CA GLY A 57 -4.87 -10.31 9.34
C GLY A 57 -5.25 -9.98 7.89
N SER A 58 -4.39 -9.28 7.15
CA SER A 58 -4.56 -9.06 5.71
C SER A 58 -3.96 -10.18 4.86
N ILE A 59 -4.46 -10.32 3.62
CA ILE A 59 -3.94 -11.29 2.64
C ILE A 59 -2.51 -10.93 2.22
N PHE A 60 -2.17 -9.63 2.23
CA PHE A 60 -0.84 -9.15 1.86
C PHE A 60 0.19 -9.52 2.93
N PHE A 61 -0.15 -9.35 4.21
CA PHE A 61 0.69 -9.78 5.33
C PHE A 61 1.06 -11.26 5.23
N LEU A 62 0.08 -12.14 4.96
CA LEU A 62 0.35 -13.56 4.81
C LEU A 62 1.29 -13.84 3.62
N SER A 63 1.14 -13.09 2.53
CA SER A 63 2.00 -13.19 1.35
C SER A 63 3.44 -12.74 1.65
N GLU A 64 3.61 -11.66 2.42
CA GLU A 64 4.92 -11.13 2.81
C GLU A 64 5.64 -12.06 3.77
N VAL A 65 4.95 -12.57 4.79
CA VAL A 65 5.53 -13.52 5.75
C VAL A 65 6.01 -14.78 5.04
N LEU A 66 5.19 -15.35 4.15
CA LEU A 66 5.58 -16.52 3.36
C LEU A 66 6.79 -16.20 2.46
N PHE A 67 6.76 -15.05 1.77
CA PHE A 67 7.86 -14.64 0.89
C PHE A 67 9.17 -14.47 1.66
N PHE A 68 9.16 -13.71 2.76
CA PHE A 68 10.36 -13.45 3.55
C PHE A 68 10.84 -14.71 4.30
N SER A 69 9.94 -15.61 4.71
CA SER A 69 10.35 -16.91 5.29
C SER A 69 11.15 -17.73 4.28
N PHE A 70 10.63 -17.94 3.07
CA PHE A 70 11.36 -18.67 2.03
C PHE A 70 12.62 -17.95 1.58
N PHE A 71 12.60 -16.61 1.54
CA PHE A 71 13.75 -15.82 1.14
C PHE A 71 14.86 -15.85 2.20
N PHE A 72 14.50 -15.90 3.49
CA PHE A 72 15.44 -16.07 4.59
C PHE A 72 16.15 -17.42 4.53
N ASP A 73 15.43 -18.50 4.19
CA ASP A 73 16.02 -19.84 4.04
C ASP A 73 17.04 -19.92 2.90
N LEU A 74 16.81 -19.18 1.80
CA LEU A 74 17.70 -19.16 0.64
C LEU A 74 18.88 -18.19 0.80
N PHE A 75 18.64 -16.97 1.30
CA PHE A 75 19.62 -15.88 1.34
C PHE A 75 19.48 -15.02 2.61
N PRO A 76 19.84 -15.52 3.80
CA PRO A 76 19.53 -14.86 5.08
C PRO A 76 20.14 -13.45 5.22
N LEU A 77 21.37 -13.25 4.76
CA LEU A 77 22.06 -11.95 4.79
C LEU A 77 21.34 -10.90 3.94
N LEU A 78 20.88 -11.29 2.75
CA LEU A 78 20.23 -10.38 1.82
C LEU A 78 18.82 -10.01 2.30
N THR A 79 18.09 -10.99 2.87
CA THR A 79 16.80 -10.77 3.53
C THR A 79 16.90 -9.76 4.66
N LEU A 80 17.92 -9.89 5.51
CA LEU A 80 18.11 -9.01 6.66
C LEU A 80 18.41 -7.57 6.24
N PHE A 81 19.05 -7.36 5.09
CA PHE A 81 19.24 -6.02 4.51
C PHE A 81 17.98 -5.49 3.82
N LEU A 82 17.25 -6.34 3.09
CA LEU A 82 16.07 -5.93 2.32
C LEU A 82 14.90 -5.48 3.18
N ILE A 83 14.64 -6.14 4.31
CA ILE A 83 13.52 -5.78 5.19
C ILE A 83 13.60 -4.30 5.65
N PRO A 84 14.68 -3.84 6.33
CA PRO A 84 14.77 -2.45 6.75
C PRO A 84 14.82 -1.50 5.55
N PHE A 85 15.47 -1.89 4.45
CA PHE A 85 15.49 -1.06 3.25
C PHE A 85 14.10 -0.83 2.68
N LEU A 86 13.29 -1.87 2.51
CA LEU A 86 11.95 -1.77 1.90
C LEU A 86 10.91 -1.12 2.81
N TYR A 87 10.96 -1.33 4.13
CA TYR A 87 9.95 -0.79 5.05
C TYR A 87 10.31 0.57 5.66
N LEU A 88 11.60 0.90 5.82
CA LEU A 88 12.02 2.17 6.43
C LEU A 88 12.55 3.16 5.39
N LEU A 89 13.51 2.74 4.56
CA LEU A 89 14.19 3.66 3.64
C LEU A 89 13.40 3.91 2.36
N GLY A 90 12.85 2.86 1.74
CA GLY A 90 12.05 2.92 0.51
C GLY A 90 10.92 3.95 0.57
N PRO A 91 10.06 3.93 1.59
CA PRO A 91 8.93 4.85 1.68
C PRO A 91 9.36 6.31 1.82
N THR A 92 10.49 6.59 2.47
CA THR A 92 10.96 7.98 2.65
C THR A 92 11.27 8.69 1.33
N PHE A 93 11.62 7.95 0.27
CA PHE A 93 11.80 8.53 -1.06
C PHE A 93 10.49 9.04 -1.69
N PHE A 94 9.34 8.52 -1.28
CA PHE A 94 8.03 8.90 -1.81
C PHE A 94 7.41 10.09 -1.07
N PHE A 95 7.83 10.36 0.17
CA PHE A 95 7.44 11.56 0.91
C PHE A 95 8.37 12.72 0.54
N ARG A 96 8.21 13.28 -0.65
CA ARG A 96 8.77 14.61 -0.96
C ARG A 96 7.77 15.68 -0.54
N THR A 97 8.19 16.54 0.38
CA THR A 97 7.55 17.83 0.70
C THR A 97 7.45 18.72 -0.52
#